data_AF-A0A3Q9W859-F1
#
_entry.id   AF-A0A3Q9W859-F1
#
_cell.length_a   1.000
_cell.length_b   1.000
_cell.length_c   1.000
_cell.angle_alpha   90.00
_cell.angle_beta   90.00
_cell.angle_gamma   90.00
#
_symmetry.space_group_name_H-M   'P 1'
#
loop_
_entity.id
_entity.type
_entity.pdbx_description
1 polymer ?
#
loop_
_entity_poly.entity_id
_entity_poly.type
_entity_poly.pdbx_seq_one_letter_code
_entity_poly.pdbx_strand_id
1 'polypeptide(L)'
;MNLDLQDYLDQCAERDFAWGEFDCCLFVANWILRRTGIDLARDFKGHYKTELGAKRRLKALGFDGIESVFKARLKPVLSSYARRGDLALVNYGGQLVGGIVGLNCVYCVTQNGTTALDLSMVHSCYSLESANV
;
A
#
# COMPACT_ATOMS: atom_id res chain seq x y z
N MET A 1 7.26 -19.80 -12.49
CA MET A 1 7.20 -19.02 -11.22
C MET A 1 6.64 -17.65 -11.56
N ASN A 2 5.62 -17.19 -10.84
CA ASN A 2 4.98 -15.90 -11.14
C ASN A 2 5.90 -14.77 -10.64
N LEU A 3 6.77 -14.26 -11.52
CA LEU A 3 7.81 -13.25 -11.21
C LEU A 3 7.26 -11.85 -10.99
N ASP A 4 5.99 -11.63 -11.30
CA ASP A 4 5.39 -10.30 -11.40
C ASP A 4 5.52 -9.42 -10.14
N LEU A 5 5.43 -10.00 -8.94
CA LEU A 5 5.69 -9.23 -7.70
C LEU A 5 7.17 -8.90 -7.53
N GLN A 6 8.07 -9.82 -7.87
CA GLN A 6 9.51 -9.55 -7.75
C GLN A 6 9.91 -8.44 -8.72
N ASP A 7 9.47 -8.54 -9.99
CA ASP A 7 9.72 -7.53 -11.01
C ASP A 7 9.18 -6.15 -10.59
N TYR A 8 8.01 -6.11 -9.93
CA TYR A 8 7.44 -4.87 -9.41
C TYR A 8 8.29 -4.28 -8.27
N LEU A 9 8.74 -5.13 -7.34
CA LEU A 9 9.58 -4.71 -6.22
C LEU A 9 10.94 -4.21 -6.69
N ASP A 10 11.55 -4.87 -7.68
CA ASP A 10 12.83 -4.46 -8.26
C ASP A 10 12.71 -3.07 -8.91
N GLN A 11 11.65 -2.82 -9.68
CA GLN A 11 11.35 -1.49 -10.24
C GLN A 11 11.11 -0.42 -9.17
N CYS A 12 10.56 -0.82 -8.02
CA CYS A 12 10.30 0.08 -6.89
C CYS A 12 11.57 0.36 -6.07
N ALA A 13 12.52 -0.56 -6.04
CA ALA A 13 13.78 -0.39 -5.32
C ALA A 13 14.68 0.71 -5.93
N GLU A 14 14.51 1.00 -7.22
CA GLU A 14 15.24 2.05 -7.94
C GLU A 14 14.62 3.45 -7.76
N ARG A 15 13.51 3.57 -7.02
CA ARG A 15 12.75 4.82 -6.90
C ARG A 15 12.91 5.44 -5.52
N ASP A 16 13.15 6.75 -5.51
CA ASP A 16 13.14 7.54 -4.29
C ASP A 16 11.72 7.84 -3.82
N PHE A 17 11.54 7.90 -2.51
CA PHE A 17 10.29 8.29 -1.89
C PHE A 17 9.87 9.70 -2.30
N ALA A 18 8.61 9.85 -2.74
CA ALA A 18 8.03 11.14 -3.08
C ALA A 18 6.53 11.14 -2.77
N TRP A 19 6.10 12.04 -1.86
CA TRP A 19 4.69 12.22 -1.54
C TRP A 19 3.88 12.56 -2.81
N GLY A 20 2.83 11.79 -3.08
CA GLY A 20 1.91 12.03 -4.19
C GLY A 20 2.37 11.41 -5.51
N GLU A 21 3.54 10.77 -5.54
CA GLU A 21 4.11 10.11 -6.72
C GLU A 21 4.59 8.68 -6.44
N PHE A 22 5.33 8.50 -5.34
CA PHE A 22 5.85 7.23 -4.85
C PHE A 22 5.94 7.24 -3.31
N ASP A 23 4.81 7.01 -2.67
CA ASP A 23 4.67 6.85 -1.22
C ASP A 23 4.01 5.51 -0.89
N CYS A 24 3.81 5.19 0.40
CA CYS A 24 3.28 3.88 0.82
C CYS A 24 1.90 3.57 0.23
N CYS A 25 1.01 4.56 0.12
CA CYS A 25 -0.33 4.38 -0.44
C CYS A 25 -0.25 4.14 -1.95
N LEU A 26 0.55 4.95 -2.66
CA LEU A 26 0.68 4.86 -4.10
C LEU A 26 1.47 3.62 -4.54
N PHE A 27 2.43 3.17 -3.73
CA PHE A 27 3.10 1.90 -3.91
C PHE A 27 2.12 0.73 -3.89
N VAL A 28 1.22 0.67 -2.91
CA VAL A 28 0.16 -0.35 -2.86
C VAL A 28 -0.81 -0.18 -4.04
N ALA A 29 -1.28 1.04 -4.31
CA ALA A 29 -2.25 1.27 -5.38
C ALA A 29 -1.71 0.96 -6.78
N ASN A 30 -0.43 1.22 -7.04
CA ASN A 30 0.21 0.89 -8.30
C ASN A 30 0.39 -0.63 -8.48
N TRP A 31 0.63 -1.37 -7.39
CA TRP A 31 0.60 -2.83 -7.43
C TRP A 31 -0.79 -3.36 -7.79
N ILE A 32 -1.84 -2.82 -7.18
CA ILE A 32 -3.22 -3.17 -7.52
C ILE A 32 -3.48 -2.88 -9.00
N LEU A 33 -3.15 -1.67 -9.47
CA LEU A 33 -3.29 -1.26 -10.86
C LEU A 33 -2.57 -2.24 -11.82
N ARG A 34 -1.33 -2.63 -11.51
CA ARG A 34 -0.58 -3.59 -12.32
C ARG A 34 -1.28 -4.96 -12.41
N ARG A 35 -1.91 -5.39 -11.31
CA ARG A 35 -2.51 -6.72 -11.19
C ARG A 35 -3.94 -6.82 -11.69
N THR A 36 -4.71 -5.75 -11.58
CA THR A 36 -6.15 -5.75 -11.87
C THR A 36 -6.52 -4.81 -13.01
N GLY A 37 -5.62 -3.89 -13.41
CA GLY A 37 -5.91 -2.81 -14.34
C GLY A 37 -6.69 -1.64 -13.74
N ILE A 38 -6.94 -1.64 -12.42
CA ILE A 38 -7.80 -0.66 -11.76
C ILE A 38 -6.99 0.32 -10.93
N ASP A 39 -7.11 1.61 -11.24
CA ASP A 39 -6.44 2.67 -10.50
C ASP A 39 -7.26 3.14 -9.29
N LEU A 40 -7.02 2.50 -8.15
CA LEU A 40 -7.63 2.86 -6.87
C LEU A 40 -6.99 4.10 -6.23
N ALA A 41 -6.07 4.81 -6.87
CA ALA A 41 -5.48 6.02 -6.31
C ALA A 41 -5.55 7.23 -7.26
N ARG A 42 -6.41 7.19 -8.29
CA ARG A 42 -6.60 8.31 -9.23
C ARG A 42 -6.90 9.64 -8.55
N ASP A 43 -7.57 9.62 -7.41
CA ASP A 43 -7.94 10.78 -6.62
C ASP A 43 -6.87 11.18 -5.60
N PHE A 44 -5.78 10.43 -5.50
CA PHE A 44 -4.63 10.73 -4.64
C PHE A 44 -3.40 11.18 -5.43
N LYS A 45 -3.11 10.52 -6.56
CA LYS A 45 -1.91 10.78 -7.40
C LYS A 45 -1.83 12.26 -7.80
N GLY A 46 -0.67 12.88 -7.54
CA GLY A 46 -0.39 14.28 -7.88
C GLY A 46 -1.17 15.34 -7.08
N HIS A 47 -2.04 14.95 -6.13
CA HIS A 47 -2.87 15.91 -5.38
C HIS A 47 -2.23 16.42 -4.08
N TYR A 48 -1.02 15.97 -3.75
CA TYR A 48 -0.26 16.41 -2.58
C TYR A 48 1.23 16.23 -2.81
N LYS A 49 2.07 16.93 -2.02
CA LYS A 49 3.54 16.86 -2.07
C LYS A 49 4.20 16.73 -0.69
N THR A 50 3.37 16.58 0.35
CA THR A 50 3.82 16.49 1.74
C THR A 50 2.92 15.53 2.50
N GLU A 51 3.40 15.01 3.63
CA GLU A 51 2.61 14.17 4.53
C GLU A 51 1.32 14.88 5.00
N LEU A 52 1.44 16.16 5.39
CA LEU A 52 0.29 16.97 5.78
C LEU A 52 -0.69 17.14 4.61
N GLY A 53 -0.18 17.29 3.39
CA GLY A 53 -1.00 17.30 2.17
C GLY A 53 -1.74 15.99 1.96
N ALA A 54 -1.08 14.84 2.15
CA ALA A 54 -1.71 13.53 2.07
C ALA A 54 -2.84 13.38 3.10
N LYS A 55 -2.58 13.75 4.36
CA LYS A 55 -3.58 13.75 5.44
C LYS A 55 -4.77 14.65 5.14
N ARG A 56 -4.54 15.85 4.58
CA ARG A 56 -5.61 16.76 4.13
C ARG A 56 -6.41 16.15 2.98
N ARG A 57 -5.74 15.49 2.03
CA ARG A 57 -6.40 14.86 0.88
C ARG A 57 -7.32 13.71 1.31
N LEU A 58 -6.87 12.87 2.24
CA LEU A 58 -7.70 11.84 2.86
C LEU A 58 -9.00 12.42 3.43
N LYS A 59 -8.88 13.46 4.26
CA LYS A 59 -10.05 14.14 4.86
C LYS A 59 -10.96 14.77 3.82
N ALA A 60 -10.40 15.40 2.79
CA ALA A 60 -11.19 16.02 1.70
C ALA A 60 -12.01 14.98 0.91
N LEU A 61 -11.56 13.72 0.88
CA LEU A 61 -12.26 12.60 0.25
C LEU A 61 -13.17 11.85 1.23
N GLY A 62 -13.35 12.34 2.46
CA GLY A 62 -14.21 11.75 3.48
C GLY A 62 -13.60 10.59 4.26
N PHE A 63 -12.27 10.43 4.24
CA PHE A 63 -11.57 9.38 4.97
C PHE A 63 -10.90 9.89 6.25
N ASP A 64 -11.09 9.16 7.35
CA ASP A 64 -10.45 9.44 8.64
C ASP A 64 -8.95 9.04 8.70
N GLY A 65 -8.46 8.28 7.73
CA GLY A 65 -7.07 7.83 7.68
C GLY A 65 -6.82 6.80 6.58
N ILE A 66 -5.60 6.25 6.52
CA ILE A 66 -5.25 5.23 5.53
C ILE A 66 -6.09 3.94 5.71
N GLU A 67 -6.38 3.56 6.95
CA GLU A 67 -7.16 2.34 7.23
C GLU A 67 -8.58 2.42 6.68
N SER A 68 -9.24 3.59 6.76
CA SER A 68 -10.58 3.76 6.21
C SER A 68 -10.59 3.71 4.69
N VAL A 69 -9.51 4.14 4.00
CA VAL A 69 -9.35 3.95 2.55
C VAL A 69 -9.26 2.47 2.21
N PHE A 70 -8.41 1.71 2.91
CA PHE A 70 -8.25 0.28 2.65
C PHE A 70 -9.57 -0.46 2.91
N LYS A 71 -10.26 -0.18 4.02
CA LYS A 71 -11.57 -0.77 4.33
C LYS A 71 -12.65 -0.41 3.29
N ALA A 72 -12.62 0.80 2.73
CA ALA A 72 -13.61 1.23 1.75
C ALA A 72 -13.37 0.64 0.36
N ARG A 73 -12.10 0.40 -0.03
CA ARG A 73 -11.73 0.02 -1.40
C ARG A 73 -11.34 -1.45 -1.56
N LEU A 74 -11.03 -2.13 -0.46
CA LEU A 74 -10.45 -3.48 -0.49
C LEU A 74 -11.20 -4.43 0.44
N LYS A 75 -11.18 -5.71 0.09
CA LYS A 75 -11.79 -6.76 0.91
C LYS A 75 -10.84 -7.20 2.01
N PRO A 76 -11.22 -7.12 3.30
CA PRO A 76 -10.37 -7.58 4.39
C PRO A 76 -10.16 -9.10 4.32
N VAL A 77 -8.98 -9.55 4.76
CA VAL A 77 -8.64 -10.96 4.96
C VAL A 77 -7.93 -11.11 6.30
N LEU A 78 -8.13 -12.25 6.96
CA LEU A 78 -7.39 -12.58 8.17
C LEU A 78 -5.90 -12.69 7.86
N SER A 79 -5.04 -12.16 8.73
CA SER A 79 -3.58 -12.13 8.50
C SER A 79 -2.99 -13.53 8.28
N SER A 80 -3.53 -14.57 8.93
CA SER A 80 -3.13 -15.97 8.74
C SER A 80 -3.54 -16.57 7.39
N TYR A 81 -4.44 -15.93 6.67
CA TYR A 81 -4.91 -16.32 5.33
C TYR A 81 -4.38 -15.40 4.23
N ALA A 82 -3.65 -14.34 4.59
CA ALA A 82 -3.05 -13.43 3.62
C ALA A 82 -1.97 -14.16 2.82
N ARG A 83 -1.97 -13.92 1.51
CA ARG A 83 -1.06 -14.57 0.55
C ARG A 83 -0.03 -13.58 0.05
N ARG A 84 1.08 -14.11 -0.51
CA ARG A 84 2.05 -13.28 -1.22
C ARG A 84 1.34 -12.47 -2.32
N GLY A 85 1.51 -11.14 -2.29
CA GLY A 85 0.85 -10.21 -3.20
C GLY A 85 -0.45 -9.58 -2.66
N ASP A 86 -1.00 -10.09 -1.55
CA ASP A 86 -2.05 -9.38 -0.81
C ASP A 86 -1.49 -8.11 -0.17
N LEU A 87 -2.39 -7.29 0.37
CA LEU A 87 -2.07 -5.97 0.88
C LEU A 87 -2.12 -6.00 2.40
N ALA A 88 -1.27 -5.20 3.04
CA ALA A 88 -1.26 -5.07 4.48
C ALA A 88 -1.13 -3.61 4.92
N LEU A 89 -1.72 -3.29 6.07
CA LEU A 89 -1.36 -2.14 6.86
C LEU A 89 -0.47 -2.62 8.00
N VAL A 90 0.66 -1.94 8.21
CA VAL A 90 1.61 -2.25 9.28
C VAL A 90 1.80 -1.05 10.20
N ASN A 91 2.01 -1.31 11.49
CA ASN A 91 2.37 -0.31 12.47
C ASN A 91 3.87 -0.02 12.39
N TYR A 92 4.23 1.19 11.94
CA TYR A 92 5.62 1.63 11.81
C TYR A 92 5.79 3.07 12.27
N GLY A 93 6.68 3.32 13.24
CA GLY A 93 6.92 4.67 13.77
C GLY A 93 5.67 5.33 14.39
N GLY A 94 4.74 4.54 14.92
CA GLY A 94 3.48 5.04 15.49
C GLY A 94 2.45 5.49 14.44
N GLN A 95 2.63 5.15 13.17
CA GLN A 95 1.66 5.39 12.09
C GLN A 95 1.38 4.07 11.35
N LEU A 96 0.25 4.04 10.63
CA LEU A 96 -0.05 2.95 9.70
C LEU A 96 0.60 3.21 8.34
N VAL A 97 1.27 2.21 7.80
CA VAL A 97 1.93 2.23 6.49
C VAL A 97 1.34 1.12 5.62
N GLY A 98 1.03 1.45 4.37
CA GLY A 98 0.60 0.48 3.37
C GLY A 98 1.76 -0.33 2.80
N GLY A 99 1.55 -1.64 2.62
CA GLY A 99 2.53 -2.52 2.02
C GLY A 99 1.92 -3.74 1.33
N ILE A 100 2.81 -4.56 0.77
CA ILE A 100 2.47 -5.78 0.03
C ILE A 100 3.06 -6.98 0.77
N VAL A 101 2.21 -7.98 1.03
CA VAL A 101 2.58 -9.21 1.72
C VAL A 101 3.60 -9.99 0.87
N GLY A 102 4.77 -10.22 1.44
CA GLY A 102 5.84 -11.08 0.92
C GLY A 102 5.74 -12.50 1.45
N LEU A 103 6.86 -13.24 1.44
CA LEU A 103 6.90 -14.59 2.01
C LEU A 103 6.95 -14.54 3.55
N ASN A 104 7.88 -13.77 4.12
CA ASN A 104 8.10 -13.65 5.57
C ASN A 104 8.17 -12.18 6.02
N CYS A 105 7.63 -11.27 5.23
CA CYS A 105 7.69 -9.83 5.48
C CYS A 105 6.52 -9.11 4.79
N VAL A 106 6.39 -7.83 5.07
CA VAL A 106 5.58 -6.89 4.28
C VAL A 106 6.52 -5.88 3.64
N TYR A 107 6.53 -5.81 2.32
CA TYR A 107 7.26 -4.77 1.59
C TYR A 107 6.49 -3.47 1.68
N CYS A 108 7.15 -2.43 2.18
CA CYS A 108 6.59 -1.09 2.36
C CYS A 108 7.50 -0.06 1.71
N VAL A 109 6.96 1.11 1.39
CA VAL A 109 7.75 2.27 0.98
C VAL A 109 7.74 3.28 2.12
N THR A 110 8.91 3.60 2.64
CA THR A 110 9.11 4.63 3.68
C THR A 110 9.96 5.77 3.11
N GLN A 111 10.20 6.81 3.91
CA GLN A 111 11.11 7.90 3.49
C GLN A 111 12.55 7.43 3.24
N ASN A 112 12.93 6.24 3.72
CA ASN A 112 14.22 5.61 3.46
C ASN A 112 14.18 4.67 2.22
N GLY A 113 13.10 4.70 1.44
CA GLY A 113 12.88 3.83 0.28
C GLY A 113 12.12 2.54 0.60
N THR A 114 12.21 1.58 -0.31
CA THR A 114 11.55 0.27 -0.18
C THR A 114 12.19 -0.53 0.96
N THR A 115 11.38 -0.92 1.94
CA THR A 115 11.81 -1.60 3.17
C THR A 115 10.97 -2.85 3.40
N ALA A 116 11.59 -3.94 3.85
CA ALA A 116 10.89 -5.13 4.31
C ALA A 116 10.63 -5.04 5.82
N LEU A 117 9.37 -5.07 6.24
CA LEU A 117 8.95 -5.03 7.63
C LEU A 117 8.45 -6.39 8.11
N ASP A 118 8.59 -6.64 9.41
CA ASP A 118 8.25 -7.93 10.03
C ASP A 118 6.73 -8.17 10.06
N LEU A 119 6.30 -9.43 9.91
CA LEU A 119 4.88 -9.80 9.94
C LEU A 119 4.21 -9.49 11.28
N SER A 120 4.96 -9.45 12.38
CA SER A 120 4.46 -9.05 13.71
C SER A 120 3.99 -7.59 13.77
N MET A 121 4.40 -6.76 12.81
CA MET A 121 3.97 -5.36 12.71
C MET A 121 2.62 -5.21 11.97
N VAL A 122 2.08 -6.29 11.40
CA VAL A 122 0.82 -6.26 10.65
C VAL A 122 -0.34 -5.88 11.57
N HIS A 123 -1.03 -4.80 11.18
CA HIS A 123 -2.29 -4.35 11.77
C HIS A 123 -3.49 -5.03 11.13
N SER A 124 -3.53 -5.07 9.80
CA SER A 124 -4.62 -5.70 9.03
C SER A 124 -4.17 -6.10 7.63
N CYS A 125 -4.84 -7.09 7.04
CA CYS A 125 -4.59 -7.57 5.68
C CYS A 125 -5.84 -7.44 4.80
N TYR A 126 -5.62 -7.32 3.48
CA TYR A 126 -6.66 -7.18 2.48
C TYR A 126 -6.29 -7.98 1.23
N SER A 127 -7.29 -8.65 0.65
CA SER A 127 -7.07 -9.50 -0.52
C SER A 127 -6.95 -8.67 -1.80
N LEU A 128 -5.94 -8.99 -2.60
CA LEU A 128 -5.76 -8.41 -3.94
C LEU A 128 -6.82 -8.91 -4.93
N GLU A 129 -7.28 -10.16 -4.80
CA GLU A 129 -8.23 -10.83 -5.70
C GLU A 129 -9.67 -10.30 -5.58
N SER A 130 -9.94 -9.39 -4.65
CA SER A 130 -11.28 -8.89 -4.37
C SER A 130 -11.29 -7.38 -4.11
N ALA A 131 -10.38 -6.61 -4.73
CA ALA A 131 -10.58 -5.18 -4.84
C ALA A 131 -11.95 -4.94 -5.49
N ASN A 132 -12.88 -4.31 -4.77
CA ASN A 132 -14.25 -4.13 -5.26
C ASN A 132 -14.21 -3.31 -6.55
N VAL A 133 -14.58 -3.96 -7.65
CA VAL A 133 -14.87 -3.35 -8.95
C VAL A 133 -16.36 -3.07 -9.01
#